data_AF-A0A378F7U7-F1
#
_entry.id   AF-A0A378F7U7-F1
#
_cell.length_a   1.000
_cell.length_b   1.000
_cell.length_c   1.000
_cell.angle_alpha   90.00
_cell.angle_beta   90.00
_cell.angle_gamma   90.00
#
_symmetry.space_group_name_H-M   'P 1'
#
loop_
_entity.id
_entity.type
_entity.pdbx_description
1 polymer ?
#
loop_
_entity_poly.entity_id
_entity_poly.type
_entity_poly.pdbx_seq_one_letter_code
_entity_poly.pdbx_strand_id
1 'polypeptide(L)'
;MRNLDAMGYNAVSTDPLYKHIPFTITQRSDISYGLFYDNLSSCWLDLGNEIDNYHTAYRRWQAEAGDIDYYCLPVSRCWIDQSLRSPDR
;
A
#
# COMPACT_ATOMS: atom_id res chain seq x y z
N MET A 1 4.17 9.80 -1.16
CA MET A 1 3.69 10.08 0.19
C MET A 1 4.51 11.21 0.78
N ARG A 2 3.97 12.42 0.68
CA ARG A 2 4.56 13.65 1.22
C ARG A 2 3.40 14.57 1.60
N ASN A 3 3.40 15.13 2.81
CA ASN A 3 2.35 16.05 3.20
C ASN A 3 2.47 17.33 2.36
N LEU A 4 1.41 17.68 1.63
CA LEU A 4 1.38 18.82 0.72
C LEU A 4 0.06 19.59 0.90
N ASP A 5 0.10 20.91 0.75
CA ASP A 5 -1.11 21.71 0.56
C ASP A 5 -1.66 21.42 -0.84
N ALA A 6 -2.71 20.59 -0.91
CA ALA A 6 -3.28 20.08 -2.14
C ALA A 6 -4.44 20.97 -2.65
N MET A 7 -4.25 22.29 -2.64
CA MET A 7 -5.21 23.23 -3.24
C MET A 7 -5.33 22.96 -4.75
N GLY A 8 -6.56 22.72 -5.23
CA GLY A 8 -6.81 22.39 -6.65
C GLY A 8 -6.56 20.92 -7.03
N TYR A 9 -6.55 20.01 -6.05
CA TYR A 9 -6.37 18.57 -6.25
C TYR A 9 -7.29 17.95 -7.31
N ASN A 10 -6.72 17.11 -8.19
CA ASN A 10 -7.44 16.26 -9.13
C ASN A 10 -7.25 14.77 -8.76
N ALA A 11 -8.34 14.07 -8.48
CA ALA A 11 -8.33 12.67 -8.05
C ALA A 11 -7.77 11.67 -9.07
N VAL A 12 -7.72 12.04 -10.36
CA VAL A 12 -7.24 11.15 -11.44
C VAL A 12 -5.74 11.30 -11.66
N SER A 13 -5.21 12.52 -11.52
CA SER A 13 -3.89 12.87 -12.04
C SER A 13 -2.95 13.50 -11.02
N THR A 14 -3.37 13.65 -9.77
CA THR A 14 -2.59 14.36 -8.75
C THR A 14 -2.43 13.50 -7.52
N ASP A 15 -1.18 13.33 -7.11
CA ASP A 15 -0.74 12.85 -5.81
C ASP A 15 0.45 13.73 -5.41
N PRO A 16 0.72 14.02 -4.12
CA PRO A 16 0.07 13.58 -2.88
C PRO A 16 -0.97 14.54 -2.25
N LEU A 17 -1.73 14.05 -1.25
CA LEU A 17 -2.72 14.81 -0.45
C LEU A 17 -2.13 15.38 0.87
N TYR A 18 -3.00 15.98 1.70
CA TYR A 18 -2.63 16.65 2.96
C TYR A 18 -2.01 15.74 4.04
N LYS A 19 -2.49 14.50 4.16
CA LYS A 19 -2.06 13.55 5.18
C LYS A 19 -1.62 12.26 4.54
N HIS A 20 -0.46 11.78 4.94
CA HIS A 20 -0.04 10.41 4.68
C HIS A 20 -0.06 9.57 5.95
N ILE A 21 -0.70 8.40 5.84
CA ILE A 21 -0.60 7.32 6.80
C ILE A 21 0.10 6.19 6.05
N PRO A 22 1.38 5.89 6.33
CA PRO A 22 2.17 4.91 5.59
C PRO A 22 1.78 3.48 6.00
N PHE A 23 0.56 3.07 5.63
CA PHE A 23 -0.02 1.78 5.97
C PHE A 23 -0.65 1.14 4.73
N THR A 24 -0.30 -0.12 4.49
CA THR A 24 -0.91 -0.93 3.42
C THR A 24 -1.61 -2.13 4.02
N ILE A 25 -2.77 -2.48 3.47
CA ILE A 25 -3.50 -3.69 3.83
C ILE A 25 -3.48 -4.63 2.64
N THR A 26 -3.16 -5.89 2.89
CA THR A 26 -3.23 -6.96 1.90
C THR A 26 -4.25 -7.98 2.34
N GLN A 27 -5.14 -8.35 1.42
CA GLN A 27 -6.05 -9.46 1.59
C GLN A 27 -5.68 -10.55 0.59
N ARG A 28 -5.42 -11.76 1.10
CA ARG A 28 -5.39 -13.01 0.34
C ARG A 28 -6.54 -13.91 0.81
N SER A 29 -6.74 -15.04 0.14
CA SER A 29 -7.83 -15.98 0.43
C SER A 29 -7.84 -16.50 1.86
N ASP A 30 -6.67 -16.64 2.46
CA ASP A 30 -6.39 -17.32 3.71
C ASP A 30 -5.87 -16.39 4.82
N ILE A 31 -5.27 -15.27 4.43
CA ILE A 31 -4.64 -14.32 5.34
C ILE A 31 -4.93 -12.87 4.94
N SER A 32 -5.11 -12.03 5.94
CA SER A 32 -4.98 -10.58 5.79
C SER A 32 -3.79 -10.11 6.62
N TYR A 33 -3.07 -9.12 6.11
CA TYR A 33 -2.00 -8.50 6.87
C TYR A 33 -1.87 -7.02 6.54
N GLY A 34 -1.49 -6.25 7.55
CA GLY A 34 -1.11 -4.86 7.42
C GLY A 34 0.41 -4.70 7.46
N LEU A 35 0.95 -3.79 6.66
CA LEU A 35 2.33 -3.31 6.80
C LEU A 35 2.29 -1.81 7.13
N PHE A 36 2.86 -1.45 8.26
CA PHE A 36 3.08 -0.06 8.68
C PHE A 36 4.56 0.29 8.48
N TYR A 37 4.85 1.33 7.70
CA TYR A 37 6.21 1.80 7.46
C TYR A 37 6.48 3.00 8.38
N ASP A 38 7.31 2.81 9.39
CA ASP A 38 7.61 3.83 10.39
C ASP A 38 8.75 4.72 9.90
N ASN A 39 8.41 5.63 8.99
CA ASN A 39 9.38 6.57 8.43
C ASN A 39 8.70 7.93 8.18
N LEU A 40 9.33 9.00 8.65
CA LEU A 40 8.81 10.37 8.60
C LEU A 40 9.18 11.12 7.31
N SER A 41 10.07 10.57 6.49
CA SER A 41 10.51 11.20 5.24
C SER A 41 9.50 11.01 4.11
N SER A 42 9.68 11.78 3.03
CA SER A 42 8.93 11.55 1.79
C SER A 42 9.18 10.13 1.30
N CYS A 43 8.12 9.39 1.03
CA CYS A 43 8.23 8.01 0.55
C CYS A 43 7.35 7.73 -0.66
N TRP A 44 7.66 6.68 -1.41
CA TRP A 44 6.90 6.24 -2.56
C TRP A 44 6.47 4.80 -2.34
N LEU A 45 5.29 4.49 -2.83
CA LEU A 45 4.72 3.16 -2.76
C LEU A 45 4.25 2.79 -4.17
N ASP A 46 4.89 1.77 -4.73
CA ASP A 46 4.46 1.13 -5.96
C ASP A 46 3.72 -0.18 -5.60
N LEU A 47 2.50 -0.32 -6.12
CA LEU A 47 1.62 -1.47 -5.85
C LEU A 47 1.52 -2.44 -7.04
N GLY A 48 2.59 -2.56 -7.83
CA GLY A 48 2.67 -3.45 -9.00
C GLY A 48 2.49 -2.72 -10.33
N ASN A 49 2.73 -1.41 -10.35
CA ASN A 49 2.72 -0.58 -11.55
C ASN A 49 4.05 -0.65 -12.31
N GLU A 50 5.14 -0.98 -11.62
CA GLU A 50 6.45 -1.19 -12.25
C GLU A 50 6.43 -2.40 -13.20
N ILE A 51 6.77 -2.16 -14.47
CA ILE A 51 6.87 -3.21 -15.50
C ILE A 51 8.30 -3.71 -15.54
N ASP A 52 8.52 -4.94 -15.06
CA ASP A 52 9.81 -5.62 -15.00
C ASP A 52 9.76 -6.92 -15.82
N ASN A 53 10.81 -7.21 -16.58
CA ASN A 53 10.89 -8.37 -17.47
C ASN A 53 11.35 -9.67 -16.77
N TYR A 54 11.98 -9.56 -15.60
CA TYR A 54 12.55 -10.67 -14.83
C TYR A 54 11.73 -11.02 -13.60
N HIS A 55 10.99 -10.06 -13.06
CA HIS A 55 10.21 -10.24 -11.84
C HIS A 55 8.70 -10.18 -12.14
N THR A 56 7.94 -11.04 -11.47
CA THR A 56 6.47 -10.90 -11.42
C THR A 56 6.09 -9.60 -10.71
N ALA A 57 4.88 -9.08 -10.95
CA ALA A 57 4.36 -7.89 -10.27
C ALA A 57 4.63 -7.92 -8.76
N TYR A 58 5.34 -6.91 -8.28
CA TYR A 58 5.79 -6.80 -6.90
C TYR A 58 5.40 -5.44 -6.34
N ARG A 59 5.52 -5.32 -5.01
CA ARG A 59 5.29 -4.05 -4.31
C ARG A 59 6.61 -3.51 -3.86
N ARG A 60 6.76 -2.20 -3.97
CA ARG A 60 7.99 -1.51 -3.60
C ARG A 60 7.65 -0.32 -2.73
N TRP A 61 8.31 -0.22 -1.59
CA TRP A 61 8.32 0.99 -0.78
C TRP A 61 9.74 1.56 -0.78
N GLN A 62 9.86 2.87 -0.88
CA GLN A 62 11.13 3.58 -0.76
C GLN A 62 10.92 4.89 -0.01
N ALA A 63 11.93 5.32 0.73
CA ALA A 63 11.97 6.59 1.44
C ALA A 63 13.16 7.43 0.97
N GLU A 64 13.02 8.75 1.06
CA GLU A 64 14.08 9.70 0.73
C GLU A 64 15.24 9.62 1.74
N ALA A 65 14.94 9.36 3.01
CA ALA A 65 15.93 9.26 4.08
C ALA A 65 15.44 8.37 5.24
N GLY A 66 16.35 8.13 6.19
CA GLY A 66 16.09 7.34 7.39
C GLY A 66 16.24 5.85 7.18
N ASP A 67 16.05 5.11 8.25
CA ASP A 67 16.19 3.66 8.26
C ASP A 67 14.94 2.96 7.73
N ILE A 68 15.08 1.67 7.42
CA ILE A 68 13.98 0.81 7.02
C ILE A 68 13.37 0.19 8.27
N ASP A 69 12.37 0.86 8.83
CA ASP A 69 11.61 0.38 9.98
C ASP A 69 10.16 0.10 9.56
N TYR A 70 9.69 -1.13 9.77
CA TYR A 70 8.31 -1.51 9.46
C TYR A 70 7.76 -2.59 10.39
N TYR A 71 6.44 -2.52 10.62
CA TYR A 71 5.70 -3.47 11.44
C TYR A 71 4.77 -4.29 10.56
N CYS A 72 4.86 -5.62 10.70
CA CYS A 72 3.94 -6.56 10.08
C CYS A 72 2.85 -6.97 11.06
N LEU A 73 1.60 -6.73 10.69
CA LEU A 73 0.41 -7.02 11.49
C LEU A 73 -0.39 -8.13 10.80
N PRO A 74 -0.05 -9.41 11.02
CA PRO A 74 -0.82 -10.52 10.46
C PRO A 74 -2.15 -10.69 11.21
N VAL A 75 -3.20 -10.99 10.45
CA VAL A 75 -4.50 -11.37 10.98
C VAL A 75 -4.87 -12.72 10.38
N SER A 76 -4.89 -13.74 11.24
CA SER A 76 -5.38 -15.07 10.88
C SER A 76 -6.89 -14.97 10.65
N ARG A 77 -7.32 -15.18 9.39
CA ARG A 77 -8.70 -15.16 8.89
C ARG A 77 -9.27 -13.77 8.61
N CYS A 78 -9.47 -13.48 7.32
CA CYS A 78 -10.28 -12.36 6.88
C CYS A 78 -11.77 -12.69 7.05
N TRP A 79 -12.48 -11.96 7.93
CA TRP A 79 -13.93 -12.09 8.13
C TRP A 79 -14.76 -11.21 7.18
N ILE A 80 -14.10 -10.33 6.42
CA ILE A 80 -14.73 -9.50 5.39
C ILE A 80 -14.96 -10.39 4.16
N ASP A 81 -16.11 -11.05 4.20
CA ASP A 81 -16.85 -11.65 3.09
C ASP A 81 -16.15 -12.76 2.27
N GLN A 82 -16.37 -14.02 2.71
CA GLN A 82 -16.17 -15.21 1.88
C GLN A 82 -17.44 -15.59 1.07
N SER A 83 -18.56 -14.89 1.25
CA SER A 83 -19.86 -15.18 0.64
C SER A 83 -20.09 -14.52 -0.73
N LEU A 84 -19.36 -13.47 -1.07
CA LEU A 84 -19.42 -12.80 -2.39
C LEU A 84 -18.54 -13.43 -3.48
N ARG A 85 -17.76 -14.48 -3.17
CA ARG A 85 -17.01 -15.25 -4.18
C ARG A 85 -17.79 -16.50 -4.55
N SER A 86 -18.69 -16.38 -5.53
CA SER A 86 -19.24 -17.56 -6.22
C SER A 86 -18.10 -18.30 -6.94
N PRO A 87 -18.04 -19.64 -6.93
CA PRO A 87 -16.98 -20.41 -7.63
C PRO A 87 -17.13 -20.46 -9.15
N ASP A 88 -18.04 -19.65 -9.71
CA ASP A 88 -18.42 -19.62 -11.12
C ASP A 88 -18.51 -18.14 -11.52
N ARG A 89 -17.43 -17.65 -12.13
CA ARG A 89 -17.34 -16.71 -13.26
C ARG A 89 -15.89 -16.51 -13.66
#